data_AF-B4JL54-F1
#
_entry.id   AF-B4JL54-F1
#
_cell.length_a   1.000
_cell.length_b   1.000
_cell.length_c   1.000
_cell.angle_alpha   90.00
_cell.angle_beta   90.00
_cell.angle_gamma   90.00
#
_symmetry.space_group_name_H-M   'P 1'
#
loop_
_entity.id
_entity.type
_entity.pdbx_description
1 polymer ?
#
loop_
_entity_poly.entity_id
_entity_poly.type
_entity_poly.pdbx_seq_one_letter_code
_entity_poly.pdbx_strand_id
1 'polypeptide(L)'
;MASFGVRGMSQPLGIKICCCRVFTCINFDFVLSRLGLMKLMQLGLAILCEGLLIKYGVPYADSIGPALTSFLVTTGHCFTTTVLLLISYCFSDKSYGLIRQSLFETLFNAMASCMYFSSASYMGFACVVWLHPQFLVRPGFWAYPAMTATYYMGYAAGLLHAIDAFVAFKHFRGHR
;
A
#
# COMPACT_ATOMS: atom_id res chain seq x y z
N MET A 1 -3.35 -24.28 23.17
CA MET A 1 -3.63 -25.29 22.13
C MET A 1 -4.45 -24.66 21.03
N ALA A 2 -3.79 -24.30 19.93
CA ALA A 2 -4.37 -24.16 18.59
C ALA A 2 -3.23 -24.54 17.65
N SER A 3 -3.22 -25.82 17.26
CA SER A 3 -2.25 -26.37 16.32
C SER A 3 -2.53 -25.73 14.95
N PHE A 4 -1.79 -24.68 14.61
CA PHE A 4 -1.72 -24.21 13.23
C PHE A 4 -0.90 -25.24 12.47
N GLY A 5 -1.62 -26.17 11.86
CA GLY A 5 -1.05 -27.24 11.05
C GLY A 5 -0.09 -26.68 10.02
N VAL A 6 1.19 -26.94 10.24
CA VAL A 6 2.21 -26.94 9.19
C VAL A 6 1.79 -28.04 8.22
N ARG A 7 0.99 -27.70 7.21
CA ARG A 7 0.80 -28.57 6.06
C ARG A 7 2.16 -28.63 5.36
N GLY A 8 2.87 -29.74 5.55
CA GLY A 8 3.99 -30.12 4.72
C GLY A 8 3.50 -30.19 3.27
N MET A 9 3.80 -29.17 2.50
CA MET A 9 3.34 -29.04 1.12
C MET A 9 4.30 -29.79 0.21
N SER A 10 4.24 -31.13 0.26
CA SER A 10 4.71 -31.99 -0.83
C SER A 10 3.75 -31.83 -2.00
N GLN A 11 3.90 -30.80 -2.84
CA GLN A 11 3.58 -30.81 -4.29
C GLN A 11 4.30 -29.63 -5.00
N PRO A 12 4.88 -29.85 -6.20
CA PRO A 12 5.72 -28.85 -6.84
C PRO A 12 4.89 -27.80 -7.61
N LEU A 13 4.72 -26.63 -7.00
CA LEU A 13 4.11 -25.43 -7.57
C LEU A 13 5.09 -24.76 -8.55
N GLY A 14 4.89 -24.95 -9.85
CA GLY A 14 5.64 -24.23 -10.88
C GLY A 14 4.96 -24.34 -12.23
N ILE A 15 4.94 -23.25 -13.00
CA ILE A 15 4.33 -23.20 -14.33
C ILE A 15 5.30 -23.90 -15.29
N LYS A 16 4.84 -24.99 -15.91
CA LYS A 16 5.63 -25.74 -16.88
C LYS A 16 5.50 -25.06 -18.24
N ILE A 17 6.56 -24.38 -18.70
CA ILE A 17 6.65 -23.86 -20.06
C ILE A 17 7.64 -24.73 -20.83
N CYS A 18 7.12 -25.53 -21.75
CA CYS A 18 7.86 -26.39 -22.67
C CYS A 18 8.82 -27.41 -21.97
N CYS A 19 10.10 -27.07 -21.77
CA CYS A 19 11.11 -27.97 -21.18
C CYS A 19 11.71 -27.47 -19.84
N CYS A 20 11.39 -26.24 -19.42
CA CYS A 20 11.90 -25.64 -18.18
C CYS A 20 10.74 -25.32 -17.25
N ARG A 21 10.92 -25.62 -15.96
CA ARG A 21 9.98 -25.20 -14.93
C ARG A 21 10.36 -23.78 -14.51
N VAL A 22 9.58 -22.81 -14.93
CA VAL A 22 9.80 -21.40 -14.57
C VAL A 22 8.87 -21.10 -13.39
N PHE A 23 9.30 -20.23 -12.47
CA PHE A 23 8.52 -19.84 -11.28
C PHE A 23 8.22 -20.98 -10.28
N THR A 24 9.14 -21.94 -10.10
CA THR A 24 9.03 -22.97 -9.04
C THR A 24 9.15 -22.42 -7.62
N CYS A 25 9.62 -21.18 -7.49
CA CYS A 25 9.83 -20.50 -6.22
C CYS A 25 8.69 -19.56 -5.88
N ILE A 26 7.71 -19.34 -6.78
CA ILE A 26 6.60 -18.43 -6.56
C ILE A 26 5.48 -19.17 -5.86
N ASN A 27 5.29 -18.87 -4.59
CA ASN A 27 4.19 -19.41 -3.81
C ASN A 27 2.90 -18.62 -4.11
N PHE A 28 2.20 -18.96 -5.20
CA PHE A 28 0.94 -18.30 -5.57
C PHE A 28 -0.15 -18.45 -4.49
N ASP A 29 -0.05 -19.48 -3.66
CA ASP A 29 -0.91 -19.69 -2.49
C ASP A 29 -0.79 -18.54 -1.47
N PHE A 30 0.39 -17.93 -1.38
CA PHE A 30 0.64 -16.79 -0.50
C PHE A 30 -0.06 -15.51 -0.96
N VAL A 31 -0.10 -15.27 -2.27
CA VAL A 31 -0.75 -14.07 -2.86
C VAL A 31 -2.26 -14.09 -2.58
N LEU A 32 -2.87 -15.28 -2.57
CA LEU A 32 -4.28 -15.48 -2.22
C LEU A 32 -4.53 -15.61 -0.70
N SER A 33 -3.48 -15.68 0.11
CA SER A 33 -3.63 -15.70 1.57
C SER A 33 -4.26 -14.39 2.06
N ARG A 34 -4.91 -14.41 3.24
CA ARG A 34 -5.52 -13.19 3.82
C ARG A 34 -4.54 -12.02 3.94
N LEU A 35 -3.25 -12.32 4.03
CA LEU A 35 -2.19 -11.33 4.26
C LEU A 35 -1.58 -10.83 2.96
N GLY A 36 -1.42 -11.71 1.98
CA GLY A 36 -1.18 -11.31 0.60
C GLY A 36 -2.28 -10.37 0.10
N LEU A 37 -3.55 -10.69 0.36
CA LEU A 37 -4.68 -9.87 -0.04
C LEU A 37 -4.66 -8.46 0.60
N MET A 38 -4.29 -8.34 1.89
CA MET A 38 -4.16 -7.04 2.53
C MET A 38 -3.05 -6.19 1.90
N LYS A 39 -1.87 -6.77 1.61
CA LYS A 39 -0.78 -6.07 0.92
C LYS A 39 -1.16 -5.68 -0.52
N LEU A 40 -1.90 -6.52 -1.23
CA LEU A 40 -2.42 -6.19 -2.55
C LEU A 40 -3.41 -5.03 -2.51
N MET A 41 -4.25 -4.94 -1.47
CA MET A 41 -5.14 -3.80 -1.28
C MET A 41 -4.36 -2.51 -0.97
N GLN A 42 -3.32 -2.57 -0.12
CA GLN A 42 -2.40 -1.44 0.11
C GLN A 42 -1.77 -0.97 -1.21
N LEU A 43 -1.24 -1.92 -1.98
CA LEU A 43 -0.60 -1.66 -3.26
C LEU A 43 -1.58 -1.06 -4.29
N GLY A 44 -2.79 -1.61 -4.37
CA GLY A 44 -3.83 -1.12 -5.28
C GLY A 44 -4.24 0.32 -4.95
N LEU A 45 -4.45 0.63 -3.66
CA LEU A 45 -4.75 2.00 -3.22
C LEU A 45 -3.58 2.95 -3.50
N ALA A 46 -2.34 2.52 -3.30
CA ALA A 46 -1.16 3.32 -3.61
C ALA A 46 -1.07 3.63 -5.12
N ILE A 47 -1.24 2.63 -5.99
CA ILE A 47 -1.26 2.82 -7.45
C ILE A 47 -2.36 3.78 -7.88
N LEU A 48 -3.57 3.64 -7.34
CA LEU A 48 -4.69 4.53 -7.66
C LEU A 48 -4.41 5.98 -7.22
N CYS A 49 -3.90 6.16 -6.00
CA CYS A 49 -3.54 7.48 -5.50
C CYS A 49 -2.43 8.12 -6.36
N GLU A 50 -1.36 7.37 -6.63
CA GLU A 50 -0.23 7.84 -7.43
C GLU A 50 -0.63 8.15 -8.88
N GLY A 51 -1.47 7.30 -9.49
CA GLY A 51 -2.02 7.54 -10.81
C GLY A 51 -2.85 8.81 -10.90
N LEU A 52 -3.71 9.08 -9.91
CA LEU A 52 -4.47 10.34 -9.85
C LEU A 52 -3.57 11.56 -9.63
N LEU A 53 -2.59 11.46 -8.73
CA LEU A 53 -1.63 12.54 -8.46
C LEU A 53 -0.81 12.90 -9.70
N ILE A 54 -0.31 11.91 -10.42
CA ILE A 54 0.49 12.15 -11.64
C ILE A 54 -0.38 12.71 -12.75
N LYS A 55 -1.56 12.13 -13.00
CA LYS A 55 -2.40 12.52 -14.15
C LYS A 55 -3.13 13.85 -13.94
N TYR A 56 -3.63 14.09 -12.72
CA TYR A 56 -4.47 15.26 -12.42
C TYR A 56 -3.84 16.25 -11.45
N GLY A 57 -2.83 15.85 -10.66
CA GLY A 57 -2.19 16.72 -9.67
C GLY A 57 -0.96 17.46 -10.21
N VAL A 58 -0.06 16.76 -10.91
CA VAL A 58 1.19 17.31 -11.46
C VAL A 58 0.97 18.52 -12.38
N PRO A 59 -0.04 18.56 -13.27
CA PRO A 59 -0.31 19.76 -14.08
C PRO A 59 -0.64 21.01 -13.27
N TYR A 60 -1.02 20.85 -12.00
CA TYR A 60 -1.37 21.93 -11.07
C TYR A 60 -0.41 21.97 -9.87
N ALA A 61 0.80 21.43 -10.03
CA ALA A 61 1.81 21.39 -8.98
C ALA A 61 2.13 22.77 -8.40
N ASP A 62 2.15 23.82 -9.24
CA ASP A 62 2.41 25.19 -8.79
C ASP A 62 1.28 25.76 -7.90
N SER A 63 0.03 25.32 -8.12
CA SER A 63 -1.13 25.76 -7.34
C SER A 63 -1.33 24.96 -6.06
N ILE A 64 -1.11 23.63 -6.10
CA ILE A 64 -1.23 22.75 -4.93
C ILE A 64 0.01 22.90 -4.03
N GLY A 65 1.17 23.15 -4.64
CA GLY A 65 2.45 23.34 -3.97
C GLY A 65 2.90 22.09 -3.21
N PRO A 66 3.48 22.26 -2.00
CA PRO A 66 4.13 21.17 -1.27
C PRO A 66 3.16 20.08 -0.77
N ALA A 67 1.85 20.33 -0.77
CA ALA A 67 0.87 19.28 -0.43
C ALA A 67 0.89 18.13 -1.46
N LEU A 68 1.15 18.46 -2.73
CA LEU A 68 1.26 17.47 -3.80
C LEU A 68 2.51 16.61 -3.61
N THR A 69 3.66 17.25 -3.38
CA THR A 69 4.93 16.54 -3.23
C THR A 69 4.94 15.68 -1.97
N SER A 70 4.39 16.15 -0.84
CA SER A 70 4.30 15.33 0.38
C SER A 70 3.47 14.06 0.17
N PHE A 71 2.35 14.17 -0.57
CA PHE A 71 1.48 13.03 -0.82
C PHE A 71 2.10 12.05 -1.84
N LEU A 72 2.73 12.56 -2.91
CA LEU A 72 3.47 11.74 -3.88
C LEU A 72 4.61 10.96 -3.21
N VAL A 73 5.42 11.63 -2.39
CA VAL A 73 6.53 10.96 -1.68
C VAL A 73 6.00 9.89 -0.72
N THR A 74 4.94 10.20 0.03
CA THR A 74 4.31 9.23 0.94
C THR A 74 3.84 7.98 0.19
N THR A 75 3.10 8.19 -0.91
CA THR A 75 2.53 7.09 -1.70
C THR A 75 3.61 6.29 -2.41
N GLY A 76 4.62 6.93 -3.00
CA GLY A 76 5.73 6.27 -3.67
C GLY A 76 6.62 5.47 -2.70
N HIS A 77 6.82 5.97 -1.48
CA HIS A 77 7.51 5.19 -0.43
C HIS A 77 6.72 3.93 -0.06
N CYS A 78 5.41 4.08 0.18
CA CYS A 78 4.55 2.96 0.56
C CYS A 78 4.38 1.95 -0.57
N PHE A 79 4.30 2.41 -1.81
CA PHE A 79 4.29 1.58 -3.01
C PHE A 79 5.57 0.73 -3.07
N THR A 80 6.73 1.40 -3.07
CA THR A 80 8.03 0.73 -3.23
C THR A 80 8.27 -0.34 -2.17
N THR A 81 8.04 -0.01 -0.90
CA THR A 81 8.26 -0.96 0.20
C THR A 81 7.25 -2.11 0.19
N THR A 82 5.98 -1.86 -0.14
CA THR A 82 4.96 -2.90 -0.22
C THR A 82 5.26 -3.88 -1.36
N VAL A 83 5.73 -3.38 -2.51
CA VAL A 83 6.21 -4.22 -3.62
C VAL A 83 7.40 -5.08 -3.19
N LEU A 84 8.40 -4.49 -2.53
CA LEU A 84 9.56 -5.24 -2.04
C LEU A 84 9.16 -6.34 -1.05
N LEU A 85 8.24 -6.05 -0.12
CA LEU A 85 7.72 -7.04 0.81
C LEU A 85 6.95 -8.15 0.08
N LEU A 86 6.08 -7.80 -0.87
CA LEU A 86 5.32 -8.76 -1.65
C LEU A 86 6.23 -9.69 -2.46
N ILE A 87 7.26 -9.14 -3.12
CA ILE A 87 8.29 -9.91 -3.82
C ILE A 87 9.01 -10.83 -2.84
N SER A 88 9.48 -10.30 -1.70
CA SER A 88 10.21 -11.10 -0.71
C SER A 88 9.40 -12.28 -0.16
N TYR A 89 8.08 -12.11 0.00
CA TYR A 89 7.17 -13.15 0.45
C TYR A 89 6.83 -14.15 -0.66
N CYS A 90 6.72 -13.69 -1.91
CA CYS A 90 6.50 -14.58 -3.05
C CYS A 90 7.67 -15.54 -3.28
N PHE A 91 8.91 -15.12 -3.03
CA PHE A 91 10.12 -15.92 -3.30
C PHE A 91 10.55 -16.84 -2.15
N SER A 92 10.16 -16.59 -0.90
CA SER A 92 10.68 -17.33 0.27
C SER A 92 9.74 -17.34 1.47
N ASP A 93 9.19 -18.52 1.78
CA ASP A 93 8.36 -18.75 2.97
C ASP A 93 9.13 -18.56 4.29
N LYS A 94 10.46 -18.84 4.28
CA LYS A 94 11.32 -18.60 5.45
C LYS A 94 11.45 -17.11 5.74
N SER A 95 11.58 -16.29 4.69
CA SER A 95 11.64 -14.83 4.81
C SER A 95 10.32 -14.27 5.33
N TYR A 96 9.19 -14.82 4.88
CA TYR A 96 7.89 -14.44 5.41
C TYR A 96 7.80 -14.64 6.93
N GLY A 97 8.15 -15.82 7.46
CA GLY A 97 8.10 -16.07 8.92
C GLY A 97 8.98 -15.12 9.74
N LEU A 98 10.21 -14.86 9.28
CA LEU A 98 11.17 -13.97 9.94
C LEU A 98 10.72 -12.50 9.94
N ILE A 99 10.28 -12.00 8.77
CA ILE A 99 9.86 -10.61 8.62
C ILE A 99 8.55 -10.37 9.38
N ARG A 100 7.64 -11.35 9.39
CA ARG A 100 6.38 -11.30 10.14
C ARG A 100 6.59 -11.17 11.65
N GLN A 101 7.61 -11.84 12.17
CA GLN A 101 8.00 -11.78 13.57
C GLN A 101 8.87 -10.57 13.89
N SER A 102 9.22 -9.76 12.89
CA SER A 102 10.04 -8.57 13.09
C SER A 102 9.22 -7.36 13.53
N LEU A 103 9.86 -6.47 14.29
CA LEU A 103 9.33 -5.14 14.58
C LEU A 103 9.31 -4.23 13.34
N PHE A 104 9.99 -4.63 12.26
CA PHE A 104 10.08 -3.82 11.05
C PHE A 104 8.71 -3.64 10.39
N GLU A 105 7.94 -4.71 10.20
CA GLU A 105 6.64 -4.64 9.51
C GLU A 105 5.59 -3.86 10.30
N THR A 106 5.63 -3.94 11.64
CA THR A 106 4.77 -3.17 12.53
C THR A 106 5.12 -1.68 12.51
N LEU A 107 6.40 -1.34 12.69
CA LEU A 107 6.86 0.05 12.68
C LEU A 107 6.67 0.70 11.31
N PHE A 108 6.98 -0.02 10.23
CA PHE A 108 6.81 0.48 8.88
C PHE A 108 5.35 0.83 8.59
N ASN A 109 4.41 -0.09 8.84
CA ASN A 109 3.00 0.14 8.60
C ASN A 109 2.42 1.24 9.53
N ALA A 110 2.88 1.32 10.78
CA ALA A 110 2.50 2.40 11.68
C ALA A 110 2.96 3.77 11.16
N MET A 111 4.23 3.89 10.75
CA MET A 111 4.76 5.13 10.16
C MET A 111 4.02 5.48 8.86
N ALA A 112 3.78 4.50 7.99
CA ALA A 112 3.03 4.68 6.75
C ALA A 112 1.62 5.22 7.03
N SER A 113 0.93 4.69 8.06
CA SER A 113 -0.40 5.19 8.43
C SER A 113 -0.38 6.65 8.89
N CYS A 114 0.59 7.03 9.72
CA CYS A 114 0.77 8.41 10.18
C CYS A 114 1.09 9.36 9.02
N MET A 115 1.97 8.95 8.11
CA MET A 115 2.31 9.72 6.91
C MET A 115 1.11 9.88 5.98
N TYR A 116 0.33 8.83 5.76
CA TYR A 116 -0.90 8.91 4.95
C TYR A 116 -1.92 9.85 5.57
N PHE A 117 -2.17 9.77 6.88
CA PHE A 117 -3.10 10.69 7.54
C PHE A 117 -2.63 12.14 7.49
N SER A 118 -1.34 12.39 7.72
CA SER A 118 -0.76 13.73 7.64
C SER A 118 -0.85 14.29 6.21
N SER A 119 -0.40 13.53 5.22
CA SER A 119 -0.42 13.95 3.81
C SER A 119 -1.85 14.11 3.29
N ALA A 120 -2.79 13.24 3.67
CA ALA A 120 -4.20 13.36 3.30
C ALA A 120 -4.88 14.57 3.94
N SER A 121 -4.59 14.87 5.20
CA SER A 121 -5.07 16.09 5.86
C SER A 121 -4.57 17.34 5.14
N TYR A 122 -3.27 17.36 4.80
CA TYR A 122 -2.66 18.50 4.15
C TYR A 122 -3.18 18.70 2.71
N MET A 123 -3.31 17.60 1.95
CA MET A 123 -3.93 17.62 0.62
C MET A 123 -5.39 18.06 0.68
N GLY A 124 -6.16 17.60 1.66
CA GLY A 124 -7.56 18.02 1.86
C GLY A 124 -7.68 19.53 2.09
N PHE A 125 -6.84 20.08 2.96
CA PHE A 125 -6.74 21.52 3.17
C PHE A 125 -6.39 22.26 1.87
N ALA A 126 -5.36 21.79 1.16
CA ALA A 126 -4.94 22.42 -0.09
C ALA A 126 -6.03 22.38 -1.17
N CYS A 127 -6.81 21.29 -1.26
CA CYS A 127 -7.91 21.18 -2.21
C CYS A 127 -9.01 22.22 -1.94
N VAL A 128 -9.37 22.42 -0.67
CA VAL A 128 -10.44 23.36 -0.28
C VAL A 128 -9.99 24.81 -0.44
N VAL A 129 -8.74 25.13 -0.11
CA VAL A 129 -8.26 26.52 -0.18
C VAL A 129 -7.89 26.93 -1.60
N TRP A 130 -7.18 26.07 -2.34
CA TRP A 130 -6.58 26.45 -3.63
C TRP A 130 -7.38 25.98 -4.84
N LEU A 131 -7.90 24.74 -4.83
CA LEU A 131 -8.57 24.16 -6.00
C LEU A 131 -10.08 24.44 -6.02
N HIS A 132 -10.73 24.56 -4.87
CA HIS A 132 -12.17 24.83 -4.80
C HIS A 132 -12.57 26.17 -5.47
N PRO A 133 -11.86 27.30 -5.26
CA PRO A 133 -12.17 28.54 -5.95
C PRO A 133 -12.01 28.41 -7.47
N GLN A 134 -10.99 27.69 -7.93
CA GLN A 134 -10.76 27.46 -9.37
C GLN A 134 -11.86 26.61 -10.00
N PHE A 135 -12.40 25.64 -9.26
CA PHE A 135 -13.52 24.81 -9.70
C PHE A 135 -14.82 25.62 -9.88
N LEU A 136 -15.07 26.61 -9.02
CA LEU A 136 -16.26 27.47 -9.13
C LEU A 136 -16.19 28.43 -10.33
N VAL A 137 -14.99 28.85 -10.71
CA VAL A 137 -14.79 29.81 -11.81
C VAL A 137 -14.65 29.11 -13.16
N ARG A 138 -14.05 27.91 -13.22
CA ARG A 138 -13.77 27.18 -14.47
C ARG A 138 -14.66 25.94 -14.59
N PRO A 139 -15.69 25.93 -15.46
CA PRO A 139 -16.49 24.74 -15.69
C PRO A 139 -15.62 23.61 -16.28
N GLY A 140 -15.76 22.39 -15.75
CA GLY A 140 -15.01 21.22 -16.21
C GLY A 140 -13.62 21.02 -15.59
N PHE A 141 -13.33 21.66 -14.46
CA PHE A 141 -12.07 21.48 -13.75
C PHE A 141 -11.99 20.14 -13.00
N TRP A 142 -11.58 19.07 -13.69
CA TRP A 142 -11.51 17.70 -13.15
C TRP A 142 -10.43 17.46 -12.08
N ALA A 143 -9.50 18.40 -11.89
CA ALA A 143 -8.44 18.25 -10.89
C ALA A 143 -8.98 18.33 -9.45
N TYR A 144 -9.96 19.19 -9.17
CA TYR A 144 -10.58 19.30 -7.84
C TYR A 144 -11.26 17.98 -7.38
N PRO A 145 -12.19 17.37 -8.15
CA PRO A 145 -12.78 16.09 -7.75
C PRO A 145 -11.75 14.95 -7.73
N ALA A 146 -10.76 14.96 -8.63
CA ALA A 146 -9.69 13.95 -8.62
C ALA A 146 -8.84 14.03 -7.33
N MET A 147 -8.35 15.22 -6.96
CA MET A 147 -7.56 15.38 -5.73
C MET A 147 -8.41 15.13 -4.48
N THR A 148 -9.71 15.45 -4.55
CA THR A 148 -10.67 15.12 -3.50
C THR A 148 -10.77 13.61 -3.28
N ALA A 149 -10.95 12.84 -4.35
CA ALA A 149 -10.92 11.39 -4.28
C ALA A 149 -9.58 10.87 -3.74
N THR A 150 -8.46 11.44 -4.18
CA THR A 150 -7.13 11.04 -3.73
C THR A 150 -6.95 11.15 -2.23
N TYR A 151 -7.33 12.27 -1.58
CA TYR A 151 -7.13 12.39 -0.14
C TYR A 151 -8.06 11.46 0.65
N TYR A 152 -9.30 11.23 0.20
CA TYR A 152 -10.19 10.23 0.81
C TYR A 152 -9.63 8.81 0.71
N MET A 153 -9.09 8.44 -0.45
CA MET A 153 -8.39 7.17 -0.63
C MET A 153 -7.10 7.11 0.21
N GLY A 154 -6.41 8.23 0.40
CA GLY A 154 -5.27 8.34 1.31
C GLY A 154 -5.65 8.02 2.76
N TYR A 155 -6.78 8.52 3.26
CA TYR A 155 -7.31 8.14 4.57
C TYR A 155 -7.64 6.65 4.65
N ALA A 156 -8.25 6.09 3.60
CA ALA A 156 -8.51 4.65 3.53
C ALA A 156 -7.22 3.82 3.54
N ALA A 157 -6.20 4.23 2.77
CA ALA A 157 -4.88 3.60 2.77
C ALA A 157 -4.20 3.69 4.14
N GLY A 158 -4.28 4.85 4.80
CA GLY A 158 -3.77 5.06 6.16
C GLY A 158 -4.43 4.12 7.18
N LEU A 159 -5.76 3.97 7.14
CA LEU A 159 -6.49 3.00 7.97
C LEU A 159 -6.07 1.56 7.68
N LEU A 160 -5.88 1.21 6.41
CA LEU A 160 -5.49 -0.13 6.01
C LEU A 160 -4.07 -0.48 6.49
N HIS A 161 -3.13 0.47 6.42
CA HIS A 161 -1.81 0.34 7.04
C HIS A 161 -1.89 0.25 8.57
N ALA A 162 -2.76 1.01 9.24
CA ALA A 162 -2.94 0.93 10.68
C ALA A 162 -3.49 -0.43 11.14
N ILE A 163 -4.47 -1.00 10.40
CA ILE A 163 -5.00 -2.33 10.67
C ILE A 163 -3.91 -3.39 10.49
N ASP A 164 -3.13 -3.29 9.42
CA ASP A 164 -2.03 -4.24 9.16
C ASP A 164 -0.94 -4.15 10.25
N ALA A 165 -0.61 -2.94 10.71
CA ALA A 165 0.26 -2.72 11.86
C ALA A 165 -0.29 -3.39 13.13
N PHE A 166 -1.60 -3.25 13.40
CA PHE A 166 -2.23 -3.87 14.57
C PHE A 166 -2.22 -5.40 14.50
N VAL A 167 -2.52 -5.98 13.33
CA VAL A 167 -2.48 -7.43 13.12
C VAL A 167 -1.06 -7.97 13.28
N ALA A 168 -0.07 -7.30 12.72
CA ALA A 168 1.33 -7.66 12.89
C ALA A 168 1.78 -7.54 14.36
N PHE A 169 1.34 -6.50 15.07
CA PHE A 169 1.65 -6.32 16.50
C PHE A 169 1.04 -7.42 17.37
N LYS A 170 -0.20 -7.81 17.11
CA LYS A 170 -0.85 -8.93 17.80
C LYS A 170 -0.10 -10.24 17.55
N HIS A 171 0.36 -10.46 16.32
CA HIS A 171 1.15 -11.64 15.96
C HIS A 171 2.53 -11.66 16.65
N PHE A 172 3.18 -10.50 16.77
CA PHE A 172 4.43 -10.36 17.51
C PHE A 172 4.24 -10.68 19.00
N ARG A 173 3.18 -10.14 19.61
CA ARG A 173 2.90 -10.31 21.05
C ARG A 173 2.42 -11.72 21.42
N GLY A 174 1.78 -12.44 20.50
CA GLY A 174 1.31 -13.82 20.70
C GLY A 174 2.39 -14.90 20.54
N HIS A 175 3.61 -14.52 20.12
CA HIS A 175 4.77 -15.41 20.00
C HIS A 175 5.77 -15.26 21.16
N ARG A 176 5.37 -14.58 22.24
CA ARG A 176 6.09 -14.54 23.51
C ARG A 176 5.53 -15.56 24.50
#